data_AF-A0A0C3GFN6-F1
#
_entry.id   AF-A0A0C3GFN6-F1
#
_cell.length_a   1.000
_cell.length_b   1.000
_cell.length_c   1.000
_cell.angle_alpha   90.00
_cell.angle_beta   90.00
_cell.angle_gamma   90.00
#
_symmetry.space_group_name_H-M   'P 1'
#
loop_
_entity.id
_entity.type
_entity.pdbx_description
1 polymer ?
#
loop_
_entity_poly.entity_id
_entity_poly.type
_entity_poly.pdbx_seq_one_letter_code
_entity_poly.pdbx_strand_id
1 'polypeptide(L)'
;MRNKIVTHHAESRWVDPRVELTQKHVNWDNLSTIPCKIYGVASAHWGDLTWGGYNLVRFLHLDDPRKTIVVARVPLRPLEGLSSEQTVVLCNRISSEVATMEYVETYTNIPIPHVIHYSAEADGDGVGSPYILMSKVHGVPLSSLWDDMEDDKRDEVMRQIIDIILDLYSQRFDKIGALFKAPDDGKEAWHIRPMSYILDPDPNDTVADQIASSTAHTSSIDYWLAHTNAYMQHIADENFGTDNKPDAYAQAWFLRSLIPAFCDPSLDVKGFPLSPSDFHSQNIMITLSESHPRITAVIDWECSSTSPTSSFAQYPLFIVDHPAWESDHSLRSRNARDQSVFNELIREKERKVDPEGCQPLSKAFANSLGPYLFQQCIQDPIVFTELYPQLFELVFGAEDFSGDYYWALMTNGLLRKETQQFIHETELWNDVSETLGEDLVRRDMSRVEFQTLVAEHRNRFPVEGRVVVV
;
A
#
# COMPACT_ATOMS: atom_id res chain seq x y z
N MET A 1 -2.08 -0.70 -2.92
CA MET A 1 -2.84 -1.45 -1.90
C MET A 1 -2.00 -2.64 -1.52
N ARG A 2 -1.42 -2.64 -0.31
CA ARG A 2 -0.60 -3.77 0.14
C ARG A 2 -1.53 -4.76 0.83
N ASN A 3 -2.20 -5.54 0.00
CA ASN A 3 -3.16 -6.55 0.41
C ASN A 3 -2.39 -7.71 1.04
N LYS A 4 -2.12 -7.61 2.35
CA LYS A 4 -1.61 -8.76 3.09
C LYS A 4 -2.70 -9.82 3.11
N ILE A 5 -2.58 -10.82 2.23
CA ILE A 5 -3.22 -12.12 2.41
C ILE A 5 -2.53 -12.74 3.63
N VAL A 6 -2.97 -12.37 4.83
CA VAL A 6 -2.46 -12.98 6.04
C VAL A 6 -3.17 -14.31 6.22
N THR A 7 -2.62 -15.37 5.65
CA THR A 7 -2.87 -16.73 6.12
C THR A 7 -2.26 -16.84 7.52
N HIS A 8 -3.05 -16.57 8.55
CA HIS A 8 -2.65 -16.84 9.93
C HIS A 8 -2.64 -18.35 10.17
N HIS A 9 -1.50 -19.00 9.91
CA HIS A 9 -1.17 -20.23 10.62
C HIS A 9 -0.60 -19.86 11.99
N ALA A 10 -1.33 -20.24 13.04
CA ALA A 10 -0.85 -20.22 14.40
C ALA A 10 0.33 -21.18 14.54
N GLU A 11 1.49 -20.69 15.00
CA GLU A 11 2.44 -21.34 15.92
C GLU A 11 3.81 -20.63 15.91
N SER A 12 3.87 -19.46 16.57
CA SER A 12 5.06 -18.83 17.18
C SER A 12 4.64 -17.45 17.69
N ARG A 13 4.80 -17.15 18.99
CA ARG A 13 4.67 -15.77 19.51
C ARG A 13 5.94 -15.00 19.12
N TRP A 14 6.14 -14.78 17.83
CA TRP A 14 7.15 -13.85 17.36
C TRP A 14 6.75 -12.46 17.85
N VAL A 15 7.57 -11.88 18.72
CA VAL A 15 7.43 -10.49 19.14
C VAL A 15 8.43 -9.71 18.30
N ASP A 16 7.92 -8.72 17.56
CA ASP A 16 8.75 -7.86 16.74
C ASP A 16 9.80 -7.17 17.62
N PRO A 17 11.11 -7.36 17.37
CA PRO A 17 12.17 -6.78 18.20
C PRO A 17 12.12 -5.24 18.24
N ARG A 18 11.49 -4.60 17.26
CA ARG A 18 11.28 -3.14 17.23
C ARG A 18 10.34 -2.67 18.33
N VAL A 19 9.43 -3.53 18.82
CA VAL A 19 8.45 -3.17 19.86
C VAL A 19 9.13 -2.81 21.16
N GLU A 20 10.00 -3.69 21.68
CA GLU A 20 10.71 -3.44 22.94
C GLU A 20 11.66 -2.23 22.82
N LEU A 21 12.34 -2.10 21.68
CA LEU A 21 13.21 -0.96 21.39
C LEU A 21 12.43 0.36 21.43
N THR A 22 11.30 0.41 20.71
CA THR A 22 10.44 1.60 20.64
C THR A 22 9.88 1.94 22.00
N GLN A 23 9.37 0.94 22.73
CA GLN A 23 8.79 1.13 24.07
C GLN A 23 9.79 1.74 25.05
N LYS A 24 11.07 1.33 25.02
CA LYS A 24 12.12 1.89 25.88
C LYS A 24 12.56 3.29 25.48
N HIS A 25 12.44 3.63 24.19
CA HIS A 25 12.86 4.93 23.66
C HIS A 25 11.85 6.05 23.98
N VAL A 26 10.56 5.72 23.96
CA VAL A 26 9.47 6.68 24.18
C VAL A 26 9.41 7.13 25.63
N ASN A 27 9.40 8.45 25.85
CA ASN A 27 9.14 9.03 27.16
C ASN A 27 7.62 9.09 27.43
N TRP A 28 7.10 7.98 27.96
CA TRP A 28 5.68 7.81 28.29
C TRP A 28 5.17 8.75 29.39
N ASP A 29 6.05 9.20 30.28
CA ASP A 29 5.68 10.13 31.34
C ASP A 29 5.36 11.48 30.72
N ASN A 30 6.25 12.01 29.88
CA ASN A 30 6.02 13.25 29.12
C ASN A 30 4.75 13.14 28.27
N LEU A 31 4.59 12.05 27.52
CA LEU A 31 3.44 11.84 26.64
C LEU A 31 2.11 11.85 27.42
N SER A 32 2.08 11.25 28.63
CA SER A 32 0.88 11.24 29.46
C SER A 32 0.45 12.63 29.96
N THR A 33 1.41 13.55 30.11
CA THR A 33 1.10 14.91 30.60
C THR A 33 0.27 15.71 29.60
N ILE A 34 0.36 15.41 28.31
CA ILE A 34 -0.31 16.16 27.25
C ILE A 34 -1.85 16.00 27.36
N PRO A 35 -2.43 14.78 27.32
CA PRO A 35 -3.84 14.60 27.60
C PRO A 35 -4.25 15.13 28.97
N CYS A 36 -3.43 14.95 30.02
CA CYS A 36 -3.77 15.44 31.35
C CYS A 36 -4.00 16.95 31.38
N LYS A 37 -3.17 17.72 30.67
CA LYS A 37 -3.33 19.18 30.51
C LYS A 37 -4.58 19.53 29.70
N ILE A 38 -4.80 18.84 28.57
CA ILE A 38 -5.95 19.10 27.68
C ILE A 38 -7.28 18.86 28.41
N TYR A 39 -7.39 17.77 29.16
CA TYR A 39 -8.61 17.38 29.88
C TYR A 39 -8.70 17.96 31.31
N GLY A 40 -7.66 18.66 31.78
CA GLY A 40 -7.64 19.26 33.12
C GLY A 40 -7.65 18.25 34.26
N VAL A 41 -7.00 17.09 34.08
CA VAL A 41 -6.92 16.02 35.09
C VAL A 41 -5.55 15.99 35.77
N ALA A 42 -5.53 15.59 37.04
CA ALA A 42 -4.31 15.60 37.85
C ALA A 42 -3.37 14.42 37.52
N SER A 43 -3.94 13.28 37.12
CA SER A 43 -3.21 12.05 36.89
C SER A 43 -3.90 11.16 35.85
N ALA A 44 -3.13 10.21 35.34
CA ALA A 44 -3.55 9.18 34.43
C ALA A 44 -2.63 7.97 34.61
N HIS A 45 -3.09 6.81 34.15
CA HIS A 45 -2.27 5.61 34.13
C HIS A 45 -2.37 4.93 32.78
N TRP A 46 -1.31 4.24 32.40
CA TRP A 46 -1.27 3.54 31.15
C TRP A 46 -1.74 2.10 31.31
N GLY A 47 -2.65 1.69 30.43
CA GLY A 47 -3.16 0.34 30.33
C GLY A 47 -2.41 -0.47 29.29
N ASP A 48 -3.17 -1.29 28.56
CA ASP A 48 -2.64 -2.28 27.62
C ASP A 48 -1.76 -1.66 26.54
N LEU A 49 -0.77 -2.45 26.12
CA LEU A 49 0.12 -2.18 25.00
C LEU A 49 -0.12 -3.23 23.92
N THR A 50 -0.29 -2.76 22.69
CA THR A 50 -0.41 -3.58 21.49
C THR A 50 0.42 -2.96 20.37
N TRP A 51 0.60 -3.65 19.26
CA TRP A 51 1.33 -3.15 18.11
C TRP A 51 0.77 -3.71 16.81
N GLY A 52 0.91 -2.93 15.74
CA GLY A 52 0.71 -3.37 14.36
C GLY A 52 2.05 -3.53 13.64
N GLY A 53 2.01 -3.59 12.31
CA GLY A 53 3.23 -3.69 11.49
C GLY A 53 4.13 -2.46 11.54
N TYR A 54 3.56 -1.29 11.83
CA TYR A 54 4.26 0.01 11.80
C TYR A 54 4.17 0.82 13.08
N ASN A 55 3.24 0.50 13.99
CA ASN A 55 2.93 1.36 15.13
C ASN A 55 2.83 0.56 16.43
N LEU A 56 3.39 1.11 17.49
CA LEU A 56 3.12 0.78 18.88
C LEU A 56 1.89 1.57 19.34
N VAL A 57 0.97 0.90 20.04
CA VAL A 57 -0.28 1.50 20.50
C VAL A 57 -0.46 1.26 21.99
N ARG A 58 -0.81 2.31 22.74
CA ARG A 58 -1.10 2.23 24.17
C ARG A 58 -2.35 3.01 24.55
N PHE A 59 -3.04 2.54 25.59
CA PHE A 59 -4.26 3.16 26.09
C PHE A 59 -3.97 3.92 27.39
N LEU A 60 -4.10 5.24 27.36
CA LEU A 60 -3.99 6.09 28.55
C LEU A 60 -5.37 6.25 29.18
N HIS A 61 -5.51 5.80 30.43
CA HIS A 61 -6.71 5.96 31.23
C HIS A 61 -6.57 7.21 32.09
N LEU A 62 -7.41 8.21 31.82
CA LEU A 62 -7.43 9.44 32.61
C LEU A 62 -8.19 9.20 33.91
N ASP A 63 -7.70 9.80 35.01
CA ASP A 63 -8.39 9.75 36.31
C ASP A 63 -9.51 10.81 36.37
N ASP A 64 -10.41 10.78 35.39
CA ASP A 64 -11.58 11.66 35.32
C ASP A 64 -12.88 10.90 35.65
N PRO A 65 -13.97 11.61 36.02
CA PRO A 65 -15.25 10.97 36.30
C PRO A 65 -15.84 10.18 35.12
N ARG A 66 -15.43 10.50 33.88
CA ARG A 66 -15.91 9.83 32.66
C ARG A 66 -15.12 8.58 32.30
N LYS A 67 -13.99 8.32 32.97
CA LYS A 67 -13.03 7.25 32.66
C LYS A 67 -12.58 7.31 31.20
N THR A 68 -12.23 8.51 30.76
CA THR A 68 -11.80 8.81 29.40
C THR A 68 -10.55 7.98 29.06
N ILE A 69 -10.56 7.36 27.89
CA ILE A 69 -9.42 6.62 27.35
C ILE A 69 -8.89 7.34 26.13
N VAL A 70 -7.60 7.70 26.17
CA VAL A 70 -6.86 8.26 25.04
C VAL A 70 -5.98 7.16 24.45
N VAL A 71 -6.00 7.01 23.13
CA VAL A 71 -5.14 6.07 22.41
C VAL A 71 -3.90 6.82 21.96
N ALA A 72 -2.73 6.35 22.36
CA ALA A 72 -1.45 6.82 21.87
C ALA A 72 -0.92 5.87 20.81
N ARG A 73 -0.71 6.37 19.59
CA ARG A 73 -0.01 5.68 18.51
C ARG A 73 1.37 6.29 18.34
N VAL A 74 2.39 5.44 18.32
CA VAL A 74 3.79 5.83 18.11
C VAL A 74 4.40 4.90 17.07
N PRO A 75 5.05 5.40 16.01
CA PRO A 75 5.66 4.56 15.01
C PRO A 75 6.80 3.70 15.57
N LEU A 76 6.91 2.48 15.07
CA LEU A 76 7.98 1.55 15.41
C LEU A 76 9.32 2.07 14.86
N ARG A 77 10.33 2.02 15.72
CA ARG A 77 11.69 2.40 15.38
C ARG A 77 12.44 1.22 14.72
N PRO A 78 13.14 1.42 13.59
CA PRO A 78 14.01 0.41 13.02
C PRO A 78 15.12 -0.01 13.99
N LEU A 79 15.57 -1.26 13.89
CA LEU A 79 16.59 -1.82 14.79
C LEU A 79 17.94 -1.12 14.67
N GLU A 80 18.29 -0.66 13.47
CA GLU A 80 19.54 0.03 13.17
C GLU A 80 19.51 1.52 13.57
N GLY A 81 18.36 2.01 14.04
CA GLY A 81 18.10 3.43 14.26
C GLY A 81 17.53 4.11 13.02
N LEU A 82 17.30 5.42 13.12
CA LEU A 82 16.77 6.24 12.04
C LEU A 82 17.88 7.14 11.50
N SER A 83 18.12 7.10 10.19
CA SER A 83 18.88 8.14 9.50
C SER A 83 18.11 9.46 9.49
N SER A 84 18.79 10.57 9.16
CA SER A 84 18.12 11.88 9.01
C SER A 84 17.01 11.82 7.95
N GLU A 85 17.22 11.09 6.86
CA GLU A 85 16.24 10.92 5.79
C GLU A 85 15.03 10.10 6.26
N GLN A 86 15.26 8.95 6.89
CA GLN A 86 14.19 8.11 7.43
C GLN A 86 13.37 8.85 8.50
N THR A 87 14.03 9.72 9.28
CA THR A 87 13.36 10.60 10.26
C THR A 87 12.38 11.55 9.57
N VAL A 88 12.80 12.25 8.52
CA VAL A 88 11.94 13.16 7.76
C VAL A 88 10.76 12.42 7.14
N VAL A 89 10.97 11.23 6.60
CA VAL A 89 9.89 10.40 6.04
C VAL A 89 8.90 10.00 7.12
N LEU A 90 9.37 9.56 8.29
CA LEU A 90 8.50 9.19 9.40
C LEU A 90 7.65 10.37 9.90
N CYS A 91 8.26 11.55 10.02
CA CYS A 91 7.57 12.80 10.33
C CYS A 91 6.47 13.10 9.29
N ASN A 92 6.79 13.02 8.00
CA ASN A 92 5.81 13.23 6.92
C ASN A 92 4.65 12.21 6.96
N ARG A 93 4.90 10.95 7.35
CA ARG A 93 3.83 9.95 7.54
C ARG A 93 2.82 10.37 8.61
N ILE A 94 3.31 10.83 9.76
CA ILE A 94 2.43 11.33 10.83
C ILE A 94 1.68 12.58 10.39
N SER A 95 2.35 13.54 9.75
CA SER A 95 1.68 14.74 9.21
C SER A 95 0.57 14.38 8.22
N SER A 96 0.82 13.40 7.34
CA SER A 96 -0.15 13.00 6.32
C SER A 96 -1.32 12.19 6.89
N GLU A 97 -1.07 11.28 7.83
CA GLU A 97 -2.14 10.54 8.52
C GLU A 97 -3.06 11.51 9.26
N VAL A 98 -2.49 12.44 10.04
CA VAL A 98 -3.29 13.43 10.77
C VAL A 98 -4.04 14.36 9.82
N ALA A 99 -3.40 14.86 8.76
CA ALA A 99 -4.06 15.67 7.75
C ALA A 99 -5.25 14.95 7.12
N THR A 100 -5.10 13.65 6.84
CA THR A 100 -6.17 12.81 6.30
C THR A 100 -7.31 12.64 7.30
N MET A 101 -7.00 12.31 8.56
CA MET A 101 -8.01 12.16 9.61
C MET A 101 -8.80 13.46 9.81
N GLU A 102 -8.12 14.59 9.97
CA GLU A 102 -8.77 15.90 10.12
C GLU A 102 -9.65 16.25 8.91
N TYR A 103 -9.19 15.95 7.69
CA TYR A 103 -9.98 16.18 6.48
C TYR A 103 -11.23 15.31 6.45
N VAL A 104 -11.10 14.01 6.72
CA VAL A 104 -12.21 13.05 6.72
C VAL A 104 -13.24 13.43 7.77
N GLU A 105 -12.80 13.77 9.00
CA GLU A 105 -13.68 14.23 10.07
C GLU A 105 -14.41 15.53 9.71
N THR A 106 -13.76 16.43 8.96
CA THR A 106 -14.32 17.74 8.60
C THR A 106 -15.30 17.67 7.43
N TYR A 107 -15.01 16.86 6.40
CA TYR A 107 -15.70 16.92 5.10
C TYR A 107 -16.50 15.67 4.71
N THR A 108 -16.59 14.68 5.60
CA THR A 108 -17.36 13.44 5.35
C THR A 108 -18.21 13.08 6.57
N ASN A 109 -19.09 12.08 6.42
CA ASN A 109 -19.83 11.50 7.54
C ASN A 109 -19.18 10.22 8.08
N ILE A 110 -17.96 9.91 7.63
CA ILE A 110 -17.26 8.68 8.00
C ILE A 110 -16.88 8.79 9.48
N PRO A 111 -17.34 7.85 10.32
CA PRO A 111 -16.94 7.86 11.72
C PRO A 111 -15.47 7.46 11.80
N ILE A 112 -14.64 8.26 12.48
CA ILE A 112 -13.22 7.97 12.70
C ILE A 112 -12.83 8.33 14.15
N PRO A 113 -11.67 7.88 14.67
CA PRO A 113 -11.10 8.43 15.89
C PRO A 113 -10.81 9.93 15.74
N HIS A 114 -11.15 10.72 16.76
CA HIS A 114 -10.84 12.14 16.79
C HIS A 114 -9.38 12.35 17.20
N VAL A 115 -8.62 13.14 16.44
CA VAL A 115 -7.25 13.51 16.80
C VAL A 115 -7.30 14.54 17.93
N ILE A 116 -6.80 14.17 19.11
CA ILE A 116 -6.76 15.02 20.30
C ILE A 116 -5.52 15.91 20.27
N HIS A 117 -4.37 15.32 19.93
CA HIS A 117 -3.09 15.99 19.81
C HIS A 117 -2.16 15.13 18.97
N TYR A 118 -1.15 15.72 18.35
CA TYR A 118 -0.10 14.98 17.66
C TYR A 118 1.19 15.79 17.66
N SER A 119 2.31 15.12 17.43
CA SER A 119 3.55 15.78 17.03
C SER A 119 4.13 15.02 15.86
N ALA A 120 4.40 15.75 14.78
CA ALA A 120 5.08 15.21 13.61
C ALA A 120 6.59 15.52 13.63
N GLU A 121 7.12 16.02 14.74
CA GLU A 121 8.55 16.31 14.90
C GLU A 121 9.31 15.11 15.48
N ALA A 122 10.59 15.00 15.14
CA ALA A 122 11.43 13.86 15.53
C ALA A 122 11.57 13.71 17.05
N ASP A 123 11.65 14.82 17.79
CA ASP A 123 11.75 14.83 19.25
C ASP A 123 10.39 14.67 19.94
N GLY A 124 9.29 14.83 19.20
CA GLY A 124 7.92 14.70 19.69
C GLY A 124 7.66 15.52 20.95
N ASP A 125 8.09 16.78 21.02
CA ASP A 125 7.93 17.62 22.22
C ASP A 125 8.58 17.02 23.49
N GLY A 126 9.71 16.33 23.32
CA GLY A 126 10.42 15.63 24.40
C GLY A 126 9.89 14.22 24.70
N VAL A 127 9.03 13.66 23.84
CA VAL A 127 8.60 12.25 23.86
C VAL A 127 9.67 11.33 23.24
N GLY A 128 10.52 11.87 22.36
CA GLY A 128 11.57 11.13 21.64
C GLY A 128 11.09 10.44 20.36
N SER A 129 9.84 10.67 19.95
CA SER A 129 9.27 10.12 18.72
C SER A 129 8.05 10.93 18.29
N PRO A 130 7.79 11.06 16.98
CA PRO A 130 6.48 11.49 16.48
C PRO A 130 5.36 10.63 17.07
N TYR A 131 4.16 11.19 17.24
CA TYR A 131 3.04 10.45 17.82
C TYR A 131 1.68 11.03 17.40
N ILE A 132 0.64 10.23 17.57
CA ILE A 132 -0.76 10.67 17.49
C ILE A 132 -1.48 10.24 18.77
N LEU A 133 -2.11 11.21 19.45
CA LEU A 133 -3.04 11.00 20.55
C LEU A 133 -4.46 11.18 20.01
N MET A 134 -5.30 10.17 20.14
CA MET A 134 -6.65 10.17 19.57
C MET A 134 -7.68 9.54 20.50
N SER A 135 -8.96 9.76 20.23
CA SER A 135 -10.04 9.19 21.02
C SER A 135 -10.13 7.67 20.87
N LYS A 136 -10.49 6.97 21.95
CA LYS A 136 -10.82 5.54 21.85
C LYS A 136 -12.20 5.35 21.23
N VAL A 137 -12.26 4.60 20.14
CA VAL A 137 -13.53 4.21 19.49
C VAL A 137 -14.14 2.97 20.15
N HIS A 138 -15.47 2.90 20.18
CA HIS A 138 -16.22 1.76 20.72
C HIS A 138 -16.35 0.62 19.71
N GLY A 139 -16.60 -0.61 20.18
CA GLY A 139 -16.85 -1.78 19.33
C GLY A 139 -15.66 -2.73 19.22
N VAL A 140 -15.82 -3.72 18.34
CA VAL A 140 -14.81 -4.74 17.98
C VAL A 140 -14.49 -4.63 16.49
N PRO A 141 -13.34 -5.14 16.02
CA PRO A 141 -13.06 -5.22 14.59
C PRO A 141 -14.11 -6.06 13.84
N LEU A 142 -14.53 -5.61 12.67
CA LEU A 142 -15.49 -6.33 11.82
C LEU A 142 -14.99 -7.72 11.45
N SER A 143 -13.69 -7.89 11.29
CA SER A 143 -13.05 -9.19 11.02
C SER A 143 -13.35 -10.25 12.08
N SER A 144 -13.63 -9.85 13.32
CA SER A 144 -13.97 -10.79 14.40
C SER A 144 -15.40 -11.35 14.32
N LEU A 145 -16.24 -10.76 13.47
CA LEU A 145 -17.66 -11.11 13.37
C LEU A 145 -18.09 -11.47 11.93
N TRP A 146 -17.41 -10.93 10.90
CA TRP A 146 -17.87 -10.97 9.51
C TRP A 146 -18.18 -12.39 9.02
N ASP A 147 -17.28 -13.34 9.31
CA ASP A 147 -17.37 -14.67 8.74
C ASP A 147 -18.56 -15.48 9.27
N ASP A 148 -18.88 -15.29 10.56
CA ASP A 148 -19.99 -15.95 11.25
C ASP A 148 -21.29 -15.10 11.25
N MET A 149 -21.27 -13.92 10.64
CA MET A 149 -22.41 -13.01 10.62
C MET A 149 -23.50 -13.52 9.68
N GLU A 150 -24.75 -13.45 10.16
CA GLU A 150 -25.94 -13.75 9.36
C GLU A 150 -26.02 -12.85 8.12
N ASP A 151 -26.56 -13.38 7.02
CA ASP A 151 -26.62 -12.72 5.72
C ASP A 151 -27.31 -11.35 5.77
N ASP A 152 -28.43 -11.24 6.46
CA ASP A 152 -29.21 -10.01 6.63
C ASP A 152 -28.42 -8.91 7.37
N LYS A 153 -27.65 -9.30 8.38
CA LYS A 153 -26.74 -8.40 9.11
C LYS A 153 -25.54 -7.98 8.24
N ARG A 154 -24.96 -8.90 7.46
CA ARG A 154 -23.90 -8.56 6.49
C ARG A 154 -24.40 -7.56 5.47
N ASP A 155 -25.61 -7.74 4.94
CA ASP A 155 -26.22 -6.80 4.00
C ASP A 155 -26.38 -5.41 4.64
N GLU A 156 -26.73 -5.32 5.94
CA GLU A 156 -26.84 -4.04 6.67
C GLU A 156 -25.48 -3.35 6.86
N VAL A 157 -24.43 -4.10 7.22
CA VAL A 157 -23.06 -3.57 7.29
C VAL A 157 -22.58 -3.13 5.91
N MET A 158 -22.88 -3.90 4.87
CA MET A 158 -22.47 -3.61 3.49
C MET A 158 -23.07 -2.30 2.98
N ARG A 159 -24.30 -1.96 3.35
CA ARG A 159 -24.89 -0.64 3.05
C ARG A 159 -24.08 0.49 3.68
N GLN A 160 -23.64 0.33 4.93
CA GLN A 160 -22.81 1.33 5.63
C GLN A 160 -21.42 1.44 4.99
N ILE A 161 -20.81 0.31 4.59
CA ILE A 161 -19.54 0.29 3.84
C ILE A 161 -19.66 1.06 2.53
N ILE A 162 -20.75 0.84 1.78
CA ILE A 162 -21.00 1.54 0.52
C ILE A 162 -21.17 3.04 0.74
N ASP A 163 -21.84 3.45 1.82
CA ASP A 163 -21.95 4.88 2.17
C ASP A 163 -20.57 5.50 2.44
N ILE A 164 -19.68 4.79 3.15
CA ILE A 164 -18.29 5.23 3.36
C ILE A 164 -17.53 5.32 2.04
N ILE A 165 -17.64 4.31 1.17
CA ILE A 165 -16.98 4.30 -0.15
C ILE A 165 -17.47 5.45 -1.02
N LEU A 166 -18.77 5.76 -1.00
CA LEU A 166 -19.33 6.89 -1.75
C LEU A 166 -18.90 8.24 -1.18
N ASP A 167 -18.79 8.38 0.14
CA ASP A 167 -18.25 9.58 0.78
C ASP A 167 -16.78 9.79 0.37
N LEU A 168 -15.94 8.76 0.43
CA LEU A 168 -14.55 8.79 -0.05
C LEU A 168 -14.47 9.11 -1.54
N TYR A 169 -15.31 8.44 -2.34
CA TYR A 169 -15.48 8.72 -3.76
C TYR A 169 -16.12 10.08 -4.04
N SER A 170 -16.56 10.87 -3.07
CA SER A 170 -16.96 12.26 -3.35
C SER A 170 -15.80 13.24 -3.13
N GLN A 171 -14.78 12.84 -2.38
CA GLN A 171 -13.59 13.65 -2.12
C GLN A 171 -12.63 13.54 -3.30
N ARG A 172 -12.36 14.66 -3.97
CA ARG A 172 -11.57 14.71 -5.20
C ARG A 172 -10.41 15.66 -5.09
N PHE A 173 -9.26 15.21 -5.58
CA PHE A 173 -8.03 15.99 -5.65
C PHE A 173 -7.42 15.93 -7.04
N ASP A 174 -6.67 16.94 -7.41
CA ASP A 174 -6.07 17.12 -8.74
C ASP A 174 -4.89 16.19 -9.02
N LYS A 175 -4.32 15.57 -7.98
CA LYS A 175 -3.12 14.72 -8.05
C LYS A 175 -3.28 13.42 -7.28
N ILE A 176 -2.47 12.44 -7.66
CA ILE A 176 -2.22 11.17 -6.97
C ILE A 176 -1.09 11.37 -5.95
N GLY A 177 -1.32 11.04 -4.68
CA GLY A 177 -0.33 11.16 -3.61
C GLY A 177 -0.93 11.25 -2.21
N ALA A 178 -0.11 11.61 -1.23
CA ALA A 178 -0.53 11.76 0.17
C ALA A 178 -1.11 13.15 0.43
N LEU A 179 -2.09 13.21 1.34
CA LEU A 179 -2.73 14.46 1.75
C LEU A 179 -1.94 15.16 2.85
N PHE A 180 -1.78 16.48 2.75
CA PHE A 180 -1.13 17.33 3.75
C PHE A 180 -1.92 18.62 4.00
N LYS A 181 -1.73 19.20 5.19
CA LYS A 181 -2.28 20.52 5.58
C LYS A 181 -1.23 21.62 5.46
N ALA A 182 -1.56 22.71 4.81
CA ALA A 182 -0.85 23.98 4.96
C ALA A 182 -1.43 24.77 6.15
N PRO A 183 -0.72 25.75 6.73
CA PRO A 183 -1.22 26.58 7.82
C PRO A 183 -2.44 27.47 7.48
N ASP A 184 -2.93 27.42 6.24
CA ASP A 184 -4.07 28.19 5.76
C ASP A 184 -5.42 27.63 6.23
N ASP A 185 -6.49 28.40 6.02
CA ASP A 185 -7.85 28.02 6.39
C ASP A 185 -8.64 27.44 5.19
N GLY A 186 -9.64 26.61 5.49
CA GLY A 186 -10.59 26.10 4.50
C GLY A 186 -10.07 24.93 3.66
N LYS A 187 -10.76 24.62 2.55
CA LYS A 187 -10.45 23.43 1.72
C LYS A 187 -9.13 23.59 0.95
N GLU A 188 -8.70 24.82 0.69
CA GLU A 188 -7.47 25.14 -0.05
C GLU A 188 -6.20 24.85 0.76
N ALA A 189 -6.30 24.77 2.09
CA ALA A 189 -5.20 24.35 2.95
C ALA A 189 -4.76 22.90 2.67
N TRP A 190 -5.66 22.08 2.14
CA TRP A 190 -5.44 20.67 1.88
C TRP A 190 -4.88 20.44 0.49
N HIS A 191 -3.70 19.84 0.42
CA HIS A 191 -2.98 19.65 -0.84
C HIS A 191 -2.30 18.29 -0.90
N ILE A 192 -2.11 17.80 -2.13
CA ILE A 192 -1.46 16.52 -2.38
C ILE A 192 0.03 16.71 -2.60
N ARG A 193 0.83 15.87 -1.94
CA ARG A 193 2.27 15.73 -2.13
C ARG A 193 2.60 14.29 -2.53
N PRO A 194 3.78 14.05 -3.14
CA PRO A 194 4.21 12.69 -3.42
C PRO A 194 4.28 11.84 -2.14
N MET A 195 3.94 10.55 -2.22
CA MET A 195 3.93 9.67 -1.06
C MET A 195 5.36 9.45 -0.55
N SER A 196 5.56 9.58 0.76
CA SER A 196 6.85 9.35 1.41
C SER A 196 6.95 7.89 1.87
N TYR A 197 7.82 7.09 1.26
CA TYR A 197 8.11 5.71 1.66
C TYR A 197 9.41 5.63 2.47
N ILE A 198 9.44 4.80 3.51
CA ILE A 198 10.66 4.50 4.26
C ILE A 198 11.33 3.29 3.61
N LEU A 199 12.63 3.39 3.29
CA LEU A 199 13.47 2.21 3.08
C LEU A 199 13.63 1.48 4.42
N ASP A 200 12.88 0.37 4.57
CA ASP A 200 13.02 -0.81 5.46
C ASP A 200 12.18 -0.89 6.78
N PRO A 201 11.61 -2.07 7.19
CA PRO A 201 11.54 -3.41 6.59
C PRO A 201 10.11 -3.84 6.26
N ASP A 202 9.64 -3.51 5.07
CA ASP A 202 8.78 -4.43 4.35
C ASP A 202 9.59 -4.85 3.12
N PRO A 203 10.02 -6.12 3.00
CA PRO A 203 10.74 -6.60 1.81
C PRO A 203 9.93 -6.42 0.51
N ASN A 204 8.67 -6.01 0.61
CA ASN A 204 7.79 -5.69 -0.51
C ASN A 204 7.82 -4.21 -0.94
N ASP A 205 8.50 -3.31 -0.23
CA ASP A 205 8.67 -1.92 -0.68
C ASP A 205 9.71 -1.90 -1.80
N THR A 206 9.23 -1.86 -3.05
CA THR A 206 10.13 -1.91 -4.20
C THR A 206 10.78 -0.54 -4.44
N VAL A 207 12.00 -0.54 -4.99
CA VAL A 207 12.64 0.67 -5.52
C VAL A 207 11.73 1.37 -6.56
N ALA A 208 10.90 0.59 -7.27
CA ALA A 208 9.92 1.11 -8.21
C ALA A 208 8.84 1.97 -7.53
N ASP A 209 8.36 1.59 -6.35
CA ASP A 209 7.40 2.39 -5.57
C ASP A 209 7.96 3.78 -5.24
N GLN A 210 9.24 3.85 -4.86
CA GLN A 210 9.90 5.10 -4.48
C GLN A 210 10.10 6.03 -5.66
N ILE A 211 10.56 5.49 -6.79
CA ILE A 211 10.77 6.28 -8.00
C ILE A 211 9.41 6.76 -8.52
N ALA A 212 8.37 5.91 -8.51
CA ALA A 212 7.01 6.26 -8.92
C ALA A 212 6.43 7.38 -8.05
N SER A 213 6.70 7.33 -6.75
CA SER A 213 6.18 8.26 -5.76
C SER A 213 7.06 9.49 -5.54
N SER A 214 8.11 9.67 -6.32
CA SER A 214 8.97 10.86 -6.26
C SER A 214 8.23 12.14 -6.73
N THR A 215 7.16 11.97 -7.50
CA THR A 215 6.36 13.05 -8.06
C THR A 215 4.87 12.80 -7.86
N ALA A 216 4.11 13.88 -7.71
CA ALA A 216 2.65 13.82 -7.64
C ALA A 216 2.11 13.90 -9.07
N HIS A 217 1.28 12.92 -9.45
CA HIS A 217 0.84 12.74 -10.84
C HIS A 217 -0.58 13.29 -11.03
N THR A 218 -0.82 13.98 -12.14
CA THR A 218 -2.16 14.49 -12.52
C THR A 218 -2.89 13.58 -13.51
N SER A 219 -2.33 12.40 -13.79
CA SER A 219 -2.79 11.46 -14.81
C SER A 219 -2.56 10.04 -14.32
N SER A 220 -3.59 9.20 -14.35
CA SER A 220 -3.49 7.79 -13.97
C SER A 220 -2.59 7.01 -14.92
N ILE A 221 -2.58 7.37 -16.21
CA ILE A 221 -1.67 6.78 -17.21
C ILE A 221 -0.22 7.13 -16.88
N ASP A 222 0.08 8.41 -16.60
CA ASP A 222 1.45 8.84 -16.31
C ASP A 222 1.96 8.25 -14.99
N TYR A 223 1.08 8.12 -14.00
CA TYR A 223 1.38 7.44 -12.73
C TYR A 223 1.80 5.98 -12.96
N TRP A 224 1.00 5.19 -13.67
CA TRP A 224 1.32 3.78 -13.92
C TRP A 224 2.50 3.61 -14.88
N LEU A 225 2.69 4.52 -15.84
CA LEU A 225 3.88 4.52 -16.70
C LEU A 225 5.14 4.83 -15.89
N ALA A 226 5.11 5.82 -15.00
CA ALA A 226 6.25 6.15 -14.15
C ALA A 226 6.63 4.94 -13.27
N HIS A 227 5.64 4.28 -12.67
CA HIS A 227 5.85 3.09 -11.85
C HIS A 227 6.44 1.92 -12.64
N THR A 228 5.82 1.54 -13.76
CA THR A 228 6.30 0.41 -14.59
C THR A 228 7.64 0.70 -15.25
N ASN A 229 7.89 1.93 -15.71
CA ASN A 229 9.20 2.31 -16.25
C ASN A 229 10.28 2.26 -15.17
N ALA A 230 9.98 2.69 -13.94
CA ALA A 230 10.91 2.60 -12.82
C ALA A 230 11.25 1.15 -12.48
N TYR A 231 10.24 0.27 -12.48
CA TYR A 231 10.46 -1.16 -12.29
C TYR A 231 11.33 -1.78 -13.39
N MET A 232 11.05 -1.44 -14.66
CA MET A 232 11.87 -1.88 -15.78
C MET A 232 13.32 -1.35 -15.72
N GLN A 233 13.50 -0.09 -15.29
CA GLN A 233 14.83 0.50 -15.10
C GLN A 233 15.58 -0.20 -13.96
N HIS A 234 14.90 -0.51 -12.86
CA HIS A 234 15.48 -1.28 -11.76
C HIS A 234 15.93 -2.67 -12.22
N ILE A 235 15.11 -3.39 -13.01
CA ILE A 235 15.54 -4.65 -13.65
C ILE A 235 16.78 -4.42 -14.50
N ALA A 236 16.84 -3.34 -15.29
CA ALA A 236 17.97 -3.07 -16.17
C ALA A 236 19.27 -2.76 -15.40
N ASP A 237 19.19 -2.04 -14.29
CA ASP A 237 20.35 -1.51 -13.56
C ASP A 237 20.85 -2.43 -12.45
N GLU A 238 19.97 -3.20 -11.81
CA GLU A 238 20.32 -4.05 -10.67
C GLU A 238 20.55 -5.51 -11.07
N ASN A 239 21.14 -6.28 -10.14
CA ASN A 239 21.43 -7.71 -10.28
C ASN A 239 22.15 -8.03 -11.60
N PHE A 240 23.23 -7.30 -11.89
CA PHE A 240 23.96 -7.34 -13.15
C PHE A 240 24.36 -8.77 -13.55
N GLY A 241 24.11 -9.13 -14.82
CA GLY A 241 24.46 -10.44 -15.37
C GLY A 241 23.59 -11.62 -14.89
N THR A 242 22.47 -11.36 -14.21
CA THR A 242 21.53 -12.42 -13.82
C THR A 242 20.72 -12.91 -15.03
N ASP A 243 20.67 -14.22 -15.21
CA ASP A 243 20.13 -14.89 -16.41
C ASP A 243 18.61 -14.69 -16.59
N ASN A 244 17.87 -14.35 -15.53
CA ASN A 244 16.41 -14.16 -15.57
C ASN A 244 15.98 -12.75 -16.04
N LYS A 245 16.92 -11.81 -16.23
CA LYS A 245 16.62 -10.42 -16.62
C LYS A 245 15.85 -10.30 -17.93
N PRO A 246 16.16 -11.06 -19.01
CA PRO A 246 15.36 -11.02 -20.24
C PRO A 246 13.88 -11.30 -20.00
N ASP A 247 13.55 -12.36 -19.27
CA ASP A 247 12.17 -12.76 -18.99
C ASP A 247 11.46 -11.74 -18.09
N ALA A 248 12.11 -11.32 -16.99
CA ALA A 248 11.57 -10.33 -16.08
C ALA A 248 11.29 -8.99 -16.79
N TYR A 249 12.20 -8.54 -17.67
CA TYR A 249 12.03 -7.32 -18.43
C TYR A 249 10.90 -7.44 -19.47
N ALA A 250 10.77 -8.59 -20.12
CA ALA A 250 9.68 -8.84 -21.07
C ALA A 250 8.31 -8.88 -20.37
N GLN A 251 8.23 -9.48 -19.18
CA GLN A 251 7.04 -9.49 -18.34
C GLN A 251 6.67 -8.08 -17.87
N ALA A 252 7.63 -7.30 -17.38
CA ALA A 252 7.43 -5.91 -16.97
C ALA A 252 6.99 -5.04 -18.16
N TRP A 253 7.55 -5.24 -19.35
CA TRP A 253 7.12 -4.55 -20.57
C TRP A 253 5.70 -4.92 -20.97
N PHE A 254 5.34 -6.20 -20.87
CA PHE A 254 3.97 -6.65 -21.13
C PHE A 254 2.98 -5.97 -20.19
N LEU A 255 3.24 -5.98 -18.87
CA LEU A 255 2.42 -5.25 -17.90
C LEU A 255 2.30 -3.77 -18.28
N ARG A 256 3.43 -3.10 -18.54
CA ARG A 256 3.45 -1.72 -19.03
C ARG A 256 2.57 -1.50 -20.27
N SER A 257 2.52 -2.46 -21.20
CA SER A 257 1.72 -2.35 -22.43
C SER A 257 0.21 -2.39 -22.17
N LEU A 258 -0.23 -2.92 -21.03
CA LEU A 258 -1.65 -3.05 -20.65
C LEU A 258 -2.23 -1.77 -20.02
N ILE A 259 -1.40 -0.78 -19.67
CA ILE A 259 -1.83 0.47 -19.03
C ILE A 259 -3.02 1.12 -19.73
N PRO A 260 -3.03 1.31 -21.07
CA PRO A 260 -4.15 1.94 -21.76
C PRO A 260 -5.46 1.12 -21.72
N ALA A 261 -5.40 -0.18 -21.43
CA ALA A 261 -6.57 -1.05 -21.36
C ALA A 261 -7.21 -1.06 -19.95
N PHE A 262 -6.40 -0.88 -18.90
CA PHE A 262 -6.87 -0.94 -17.50
C PHE A 262 -6.92 0.41 -16.78
N CYS A 263 -6.42 1.47 -17.42
CA CYS A 263 -6.60 2.84 -16.97
C CYS A 263 -7.64 3.53 -17.85
N ASP A 264 -8.75 3.96 -17.25
CA ASP A 264 -9.76 4.79 -17.91
C ASP A 264 -9.68 6.23 -17.36
N PRO A 265 -9.00 7.16 -18.05
CA PRO A 265 -8.88 8.55 -17.60
C PRO A 265 -10.22 9.27 -17.51
N SER A 266 -11.27 8.78 -18.15
CA SER A 266 -12.60 9.41 -18.10
C SER A 266 -13.21 9.35 -16.69
N LEU A 267 -12.82 8.35 -15.89
CA LEU A 267 -13.22 8.22 -14.49
C LEU A 267 -12.57 9.28 -13.59
N ASP A 268 -11.40 9.79 -13.99
CA ASP A 268 -10.56 10.72 -13.21
C ASP A 268 -10.72 12.19 -13.65
N VAL A 269 -11.67 12.51 -14.54
CA VAL A 269 -11.89 13.89 -15.04
C VAL A 269 -12.16 14.89 -13.91
N LYS A 270 -12.80 14.45 -12.83
CA LYS A 270 -13.07 15.27 -11.65
C LYS A 270 -11.93 15.24 -10.62
N GLY A 271 -10.82 14.60 -10.93
CA GLY A 271 -9.72 14.30 -10.02
C GLY A 271 -9.77 12.87 -9.48
N PHE A 272 -8.89 12.61 -8.52
CA PHE A 272 -8.66 11.30 -7.92
C PHE A 272 -9.37 11.18 -6.56
N PRO A 273 -10.09 10.07 -6.28
CA PRO A 273 -10.70 9.82 -4.97
C PRO A 273 -9.67 9.69 -3.86
N LEU A 274 -10.04 10.13 -2.64
CA LEU A 274 -9.30 9.78 -1.43
C LEU A 274 -9.49 8.29 -1.13
N SER A 275 -8.39 7.57 -0.98
CA SER A 275 -8.37 6.12 -0.76
C SER A 275 -7.63 5.81 0.56
N PRO A 276 -8.29 5.13 1.51
CA PRO A 276 -7.58 4.48 2.60
C PRO A 276 -6.64 3.42 2.03
N SER A 277 -5.46 3.26 2.63
CA SER A 277 -4.45 2.31 2.15
C SER A 277 -4.78 0.85 2.49
N ASP A 278 -5.45 0.64 3.63
CA ASP A 278 -5.84 -0.67 4.19
C ASP A 278 -7.31 -0.65 4.63
N PHE A 279 -8.23 -0.53 3.67
CA PHE A 279 -9.68 -0.60 3.92
C PHE A 279 -10.15 -2.04 4.12
N HIS A 280 -9.71 -2.65 5.22
CA HIS A 280 -9.96 -4.05 5.58
C HIS A 280 -10.93 -4.17 6.77
N SER A 281 -11.57 -5.33 6.93
CA SER A 281 -12.49 -5.60 8.05
C SER A 281 -11.83 -5.53 9.43
N GLN A 282 -10.50 -5.61 9.51
CA GLN A 282 -9.77 -5.41 10.78
C GLN A 282 -9.72 -3.94 11.22
N ASN A 283 -9.84 -3.02 10.25
CA ASN A 283 -9.78 -1.57 10.45
C ASN A 283 -11.16 -0.92 10.45
N ILE A 284 -12.22 -1.71 10.39
CA ILE A 284 -13.61 -1.26 10.51
C ILE A 284 -14.12 -1.72 11.87
N MET A 285 -14.45 -0.78 12.74
CA MET A 285 -14.99 -1.05 14.07
C MET A 285 -16.51 -1.13 14.00
N ILE A 286 -17.08 -2.12 14.69
CA ILE A 286 -18.51 -2.40 14.69
C ILE A 286 -19.03 -2.65 16.11
N THR A 287 -20.28 -2.28 16.35
CA THR A 287 -21.05 -2.67 17.52
C THR A 287 -22.35 -3.36 17.12
N LEU A 288 -22.84 -4.25 17.98
CA LEU A 288 -24.16 -4.88 17.84
C LEU A 288 -25.13 -4.17 18.80
N SER A 289 -25.55 -2.96 18.44
CA SER A 289 -26.50 -2.20 19.26
C SER A 289 -27.91 -2.65 18.91
N GLU A 290 -28.72 -3.01 19.91
CA GLU A 290 -30.15 -3.37 19.70
C GLU A 290 -30.36 -4.46 18.63
N SER A 291 -29.43 -5.42 18.54
CA SER A 291 -29.39 -6.50 17.52
C SER A 291 -29.08 -6.06 16.08
N HIS A 292 -28.81 -4.78 15.83
CA HIS A 292 -28.45 -4.26 14.51
C HIS A 292 -26.95 -3.90 14.47
N PRO A 293 -26.19 -4.40 13.49
CA PRO A 293 -24.78 -4.06 13.33
C PRO A 293 -24.59 -2.59 12.89
N ARG A 294 -23.78 -1.84 13.63
CA ARG A 294 -23.44 -0.43 13.29
C ARG A 294 -21.94 -0.22 13.26
N ILE A 295 -21.43 0.34 12.17
CA ILE A 295 -20.04 0.81 12.06
C ILE A 295 -19.86 1.99 13.01
N THR A 296 -18.88 1.88 13.90
CA THR A 296 -18.56 2.88 14.92
C THR A 296 -17.34 3.71 14.56
N ALA A 297 -16.42 3.17 13.76
CA ALA A 297 -15.30 3.90 13.21
C ALA A 297 -14.61 3.14 12.06
N VAL A 298 -14.00 3.88 11.12
CA VAL A 298 -12.89 3.41 10.30
C VAL A 298 -11.62 3.91 10.97
N ILE A 299 -10.73 2.98 11.32
CA ILE A 299 -9.44 3.26 11.94
C ILE A 299 -8.31 3.04 10.93
N ASP A 300 -7.10 3.39 11.33
CA ASP A 300 -5.89 3.21 10.55
C ASP A 300 -5.89 3.93 9.19
N TRP A 301 -5.69 5.25 9.24
CA TRP A 301 -5.58 6.12 8.07
C TRP A 301 -4.13 6.28 7.59
N GLU A 302 -3.21 5.50 8.14
CA GLU A 302 -1.81 5.49 7.76
C GLU A 302 -1.64 5.17 6.26
N CYS A 303 -0.70 5.84 5.60
CA CYS A 303 -0.42 5.68 4.16
C CYS A 303 -1.61 5.94 3.22
N SER A 304 -2.70 6.56 3.70
CA SER A 304 -3.82 6.97 2.85
C SER A 304 -3.36 7.93 1.77
N SER A 305 -3.93 7.79 0.58
CA SER A 305 -3.53 8.56 -0.59
C SER A 305 -4.71 8.77 -1.53
N THR A 306 -4.56 9.67 -2.48
CA THR A 306 -5.44 9.72 -3.63
C THR A 306 -4.95 8.75 -4.68
N SER A 307 -5.87 8.07 -5.38
CA SER A 307 -5.54 6.99 -6.31
C SER A 307 -6.35 7.10 -7.60
N PRO A 308 -5.88 6.56 -8.74
CA PRO A 308 -6.71 6.34 -9.93
C PRO A 308 -8.06 5.71 -9.55
N THR A 309 -9.15 6.15 -10.17
CA THR A 309 -10.48 5.61 -9.85
C THR A 309 -10.58 4.11 -10.12
N SER A 310 -9.90 3.60 -11.16
CA SER A 310 -9.82 2.16 -11.42
C SER A 310 -9.10 1.37 -10.32
N SER A 311 -8.16 1.99 -9.62
CA SER A 311 -7.52 1.41 -8.44
C SER A 311 -8.39 1.52 -7.21
N PHE A 312 -9.10 2.64 -7.02
CA PHE A 312 -10.05 2.82 -5.91
C PHE A 312 -11.23 1.85 -5.99
N ALA A 313 -11.73 1.58 -7.21
CA ALA A 313 -12.90 0.74 -7.45
C ALA A 313 -12.61 -0.76 -7.36
N GLN A 314 -11.96 -1.21 -6.28
CA GLN A 314 -11.70 -2.61 -5.97
C GLN A 314 -12.53 -3.04 -4.76
N TYR A 315 -13.12 -4.23 -4.83
CA TYR A 315 -13.92 -4.74 -3.72
C TYR A 315 -13.10 -4.78 -2.41
N PRO A 316 -13.71 -4.45 -1.25
CA PRO A 316 -13.09 -4.69 0.04
C PRO A 316 -12.63 -6.15 0.15
N LEU A 317 -11.37 -6.37 0.56
CA LEU A 317 -10.73 -7.68 0.45
C LEU A 317 -11.53 -8.83 1.08
N PHE A 318 -12.18 -8.56 2.21
CA PHE A 318 -12.97 -9.55 2.95
C PHE A 318 -14.25 -10.01 2.24
N ILE A 319 -14.64 -9.37 1.13
CA ILE A 319 -15.72 -9.83 0.24
C ILE A 319 -15.21 -10.34 -1.10
N VAL A 320 -13.91 -10.27 -1.41
CA VAL A 320 -13.38 -10.72 -2.70
C VAL A 320 -13.41 -12.25 -2.78
N ASP A 321 -14.04 -12.82 -3.80
CA ASP A 321 -13.77 -14.22 -4.21
C ASP A 321 -12.37 -14.26 -4.83
N HIS A 322 -11.35 -14.54 -4.01
CA HIS A 322 -9.97 -14.28 -4.39
C HIS A 322 -9.52 -15.21 -5.53
N PRO A 323 -8.94 -14.66 -6.62
CA PRO A 323 -8.55 -15.45 -7.79
C PRO A 323 -7.56 -16.58 -7.48
N ALA A 324 -6.70 -16.42 -6.46
CA ALA A 324 -5.76 -17.45 -6.02
C ALA A 324 -6.38 -18.54 -5.12
N TRP A 325 -7.66 -18.46 -4.74
CA TRP A 325 -8.28 -19.50 -3.93
C TRP A 325 -8.59 -20.75 -4.76
N GLU A 326 -8.37 -21.94 -4.18
CA GLU A 326 -8.82 -23.20 -4.78
C GLU A 326 -10.35 -23.22 -4.95
N SER A 327 -10.85 -24.01 -5.89
CA SER A 327 -12.27 -24.03 -6.27
C SER A 327 -13.22 -24.44 -5.13
N ASP A 328 -12.71 -25.17 -4.14
CA ASP A 328 -13.45 -25.66 -2.97
C ASP A 328 -13.21 -24.83 -1.70
N HIS A 329 -12.52 -23.69 -1.80
CA HIS A 329 -12.28 -22.82 -0.66
C HIS A 329 -13.60 -22.35 -0.02
N SER A 330 -13.73 -22.52 1.30
CA SER A 330 -15.00 -22.40 2.03
C SER A 330 -15.66 -21.03 1.91
N LEU A 331 -14.87 -19.98 1.68
CA LEU A 331 -15.36 -18.60 1.57
C LEU A 331 -15.86 -18.22 0.16
N ARG A 332 -15.58 -19.01 -0.89
CA ARG A 332 -15.91 -18.63 -2.28
C ARG A 332 -17.40 -18.36 -2.47
N SER A 333 -18.25 -19.29 -2.03
CA SER A 333 -19.71 -19.17 -2.20
C SER A 333 -20.28 -17.95 -1.47
N ARG A 334 -19.77 -17.67 -0.26
CA ARG A 334 -20.18 -16.48 0.50
C ARG A 334 -19.69 -15.20 -0.16
N ASN A 335 -18.42 -15.13 -0.53
CA ASN A 335 -17.83 -13.92 -1.12
C ASN A 335 -18.43 -13.60 -2.49
N ALA A 336 -18.73 -14.61 -3.32
CA ALA A 336 -19.47 -14.42 -4.57
C ALA A 336 -20.87 -13.82 -4.32
N ARG A 337 -21.59 -14.29 -3.30
CA ARG A 337 -22.87 -13.69 -2.87
C ARG A 337 -22.65 -12.25 -2.41
N ASP A 338 -21.68 -12.02 -1.51
CA ASP A 338 -21.39 -10.70 -0.95
C ASP A 338 -21.00 -9.68 -2.04
N GLN A 339 -20.22 -10.08 -3.06
CA GLN A 339 -19.91 -9.22 -4.22
C GLN A 339 -21.15 -8.92 -5.08
N SER A 340 -22.02 -9.91 -5.27
CA SER A 340 -23.30 -9.70 -5.98
C SER A 340 -24.17 -8.67 -5.24
N VAL A 341 -24.32 -8.84 -3.93
CA VAL A 341 -25.07 -7.90 -3.09
C VAL A 341 -24.41 -6.51 -3.10
N PHE A 342 -23.09 -6.42 -3.01
CA PHE A 342 -22.35 -5.17 -3.07
C PHE A 342 -22.66 -4.42 -4.38
N ASN A 343 -22.57 -5.11 -5.52
CA ASN A 343 -22.85 -4.56 -6.84
C ASN A 343 -24.29 -4.04 -6.97
N GLU A 344 -25.26 -4.77 -6.43
CA GLU A 344 -26.66 -4.35 -6.43
C GLU A 344 -26.86 -3.08 -5.60
N LEU A 345 -26.35 -3.06 -4.37
CA LEU A 345 -26.51 -1.97 -3.42
C LEU A 345 -25.81 -0.68 -3.88
N ILE A 346 -24.57 -0.75 -4.38
CA ILE A 346 -23.84 0.44 -4.85
C ILE A 346 -24.50 1.04 -6.09
N ARG A 347 -24.96 0.18 -7.01
CA ARG A 347 -25.69 0.63 -8.19
C ARG A 347 -27.05 1.23 -7.82
N GLU A 348 -27.73 0.69 -6.82
CA GLU A 348 -28.96 1.29 -6.28
C GLU A 348 -28.71 2.69 -5.71
N LYS A 349 -27.66 2.85 -4.90
CA LYS A 349 -27.27 4.14 -4.32
C LYS A 349 -26.91 5.17 -5.40
N GLU A 350 -26.08 4.81 -6.38
CA GLU A 350 -25.75 5.71 -7.48
C GLU A 350 -26.99 6.12 -8.29
N ARG A 351 -27.89 5.19 -8.62
CA ARG A 351 -29.14 5.52 -9.34
C ARG A 351 -30.06 6.43 -8.54
N LYS A 352 -30.04 6.39 -7.21
CA LYS A 352 -30.85 7.31 -6.39
C LYS A 352 -30.30 8.73 -6.42
N VAL A 353 -28.98 8.88 -6.47
CA VAL A 353 -28.30 10.18 -6.54
C VAL A 353 -28.37 10.77 -7.95
N ASP A 354 -28.14 9.94 -8.97
CA ASP A 354 -28.15 10.32 -10.38
C ASP A 354 -28.87 9.27 -11.23
N PRO A 355 -30.22 9.35 -11.32
CA PRO A 355 -31.03 8.37 -12.03
C PRO A 355 -30.75 8.29 -13.53
N GLU A 356 -30.35 9.41 -14.14
CA GLU A 356 -30.10 9.53 -15.59
C GLU A 356 -28.61 9.43 -15.94
N GLY A 357 -27.73 9.44 -14.93
CA GLY A 357 -26.28 9.38 -15.10
C GLY A 357 -25.73 8.03 -15.53
N CYS A 358 -24.42 7.99 -15.72
CA CYS A 358 -23.70 6.82 -16.21
C CYS A 358 -23.40 5.77 -15.13
N GLN A 359 -23.70 6.01 -13.85
CA GLN A 359 -23.29 5.19 -12.68
C GLN A 359 -21.82 4.73 -12.78
N PRO A 360 -20.87 5.68 -12.85
CA PRO A 360 -19.49 5.38 -13.17
C PRO A 360 -18.81 4.47 -12.14
N LEU A 361 -19.12 4.61 -10.85
CA LEU A 361 -18.42 3.87 -9.82
C LEU A 361 -18.88 2.40 -9.75
N SER A 362 -20.18 2.12 -9.76
CA SER A 362 -20.69 0.74 -9.77
C SER A 362 -20.26 -0.02 -11.02
N LYS A 363 -20.17 0.66 -12.18
CA LYS A 363 -19.59 0.07 -13.39
C LYS A 363 -18.10 -0.22 -13.22
N ALA A 364 -17.33 0.68 -12.58
CA ALA A 364 -15.93 0.44 -12.32
C ALA A 364 -15.72 -0.78 -11.41
N PHE A 365 -16.48 -0.90 -10.31
CA PHE A 365 -16.43 -2.07 -9.42
C PHE A 365 -16.79 -3.37 -10.15
N ALA A 366 -17.85 -3.37 -10.95
CA ALA A 366 -18.28 -4.56 -11.70
C ALA A 366 -17.25 -5.02 -12.75
N ASN A 367 -16.36 -4.14 -13.20
CA ASN A 367 -15.29 -4.44 -14.16
C ASN A 367 -13.89 -4.38 -13.55
N SER A 368 -13.80 -4.51 -12.21
CA SER A 368 -12.55 -4.28 -11.46
C SER A 368 -11.53 -5.41 -11.56
N LEU A 369 -11.91 -6.61 -12.04
CA LEU A 369 -11.02 -7.78 -12.08
C LEU A 369 -9.74 -7.53 -12.88
N GLY A 370 -9.86 -6.95 -14.08
CA GLY A 370 -8.70 -6.64 -14.93
C GLY A 370 -7.73 -5.65 -14.27
N PRO A 371 -8.20 -4.44 -13.88
CA PRO A 371 -7.40 -3.48 -13.13
C PRO A 371 -6.80 -4.05 -11.84
N TYR A 372 -7.54 -4.89 -11.11
CA TYR A 372 -7.05 -5.57 -9.91
C TYR A 372 -5.88 -6.50 -10.23
N LEU A 373 -6.05 -7.46 -11.15
CA LEU A 373 -5.01 -8.40 -11.54
C LEU A 373 -3.76 -7.66 -12.06
N PHE A 374 -3.96 -6.69 -12.94
CA PHE A 374 -2.90 -5.82 -13.45
C PHE A 374 -2.12 -5.14 -12.33
N GLN A 375 -2.83 -4.53 -11.38
CA GLN A 375 -2.21 -3.81 -10.27
C GLN A 375 -1.46 -4.75 -9.32
N GLN A 376 -2.03 -5.91 -8.99
CA GLN A 376 -1.37 -6.89 -8.13
C GLN A 376 -0.09 -7.43 -8.80
N CYS A 377 -0.14 -7.78 -10.08
CA CYS A 377 1.04 -8.25 -10.82
C CYS A 377 2.15 -7.18 -10.96
N ILE A 378 1.80 -5.90 -10.96
CA ILE A 378 2.79 -4.82 -11.03
C ILE A 378 3.43 -4.53 -9.66
N GLN A 379 2.61 -4.51 -8.60
CA GLN A 379 3.04 -4.00 -7.30
C GLN A 379 3.61 -5.08 -6.38
N ASP A 380 3.28 -6.34 -6.59
CA ASP A 380 3.62 -7.41 -5.64
C ASP A 380 4.22 -8.62 -6.37
N PRO A 381 5.57 -8.78 -6.33
CA PRO A 381 6.26 -9.92 -6.92
C PRO A 381 5.87 -11.28 -6.31
N ILE A 382 5.35 -11.30 -5.07
CA ILE A 382 4.98 -12.55 -4.38
C ILE A 382 3.70 -13.12 -5.00
N VAL A 383 2.70 -12.26 -5.24
CA VAL A 383 1.42 -12.69 -5.84
C VAL A 383 1.49 -12.80 -7.36
N PHE A 384 2.55 -12.29 -7.99
CA PHE A 384 2.74 -12.35 -9.44
C PHE A 384 2.53 -13.76 -9.98
N THR A 385 3.22 -14.77 -9.43
CA THR A 385 3.15 -16.16 -9.93
C THR A 385 1.72 -16.72 -9.92
N GLU A 386 0.91 -16.37 -8.92
CA GLU A 386 -0.44 -16.89 -8.73
C GLU A 386 -1.47 -16.17 -9.61
N LEU A 387 -1.30 -14.86 -9.81
CA LEU A 387 -2.29 -14.01 -10.48
C LEU A 387 -1.97 -13.75 -11.95
N TYR A 388 -0.70 -13.83 -12.33
CA TYR A 388 -0.24 -13.55 -13.68
C TYR A 388 -0.88 -14.46 -14.75
N PRO A 389 -1.03 -15.79 -14.55
CA PRO A 389 -1.70 -16.65 -15.52
C PRO A 389 -3.15 -16.20 -15.79
N GLN A 390 -3.87 -15.76 -14.75
CA GLN A 390 -5.24 -15.27 -14.88
C GLN A 390 -5.31 -13.92 -15.59
N LEU A 391 -4.34 -13.03 -15.35
CA LEU A 391 -4.21 -11.79 -16.12
C LEU A 391 -3.94 -12.08 -17.60
N PHE A 392 -3.05 -13.02 -17.89
CA PHE A 392 -2.70 -13.40 -19.26
C PHE A 392 -3.91 -14.01 -19.98
N GLU A 393 -4.62 -14.93 -19.33
CA GLU A 393 -5.87 -15.51 -19.84
C GLU A 393 -6.94 -14.43 -20.05
N LEU A 394 -7.08 -13.46 -19.14
CA LEU A 394 -8.02 -12.35 -19.30
C LEU A 394 -7.72 -11.52 -20.56
N VAL A 395 -6.44 -11.32 -20.90
CA VAL A 395 -6.01 -10.53 -22.05
C VAL A 395 -6.14 -11.31 -23.37
N PHE A 396 -5.80 -12.59 -23.38
CA PHE A 396 -5.67 -13.38 -24.62
C PHE A 396 -6.73 -14.47 -24.81
N GLY A 397 -7.46 -14.85 -23.76
CA GLY A 397 -8.56 -15.81 -23.79
C GLY A 397 -8.18 -17.27 -24.12
N ALA A 398 -6.92 -17.67 -23.94
CA ALA A 398 -6.38 -18.95 -24.42
C ALA A 398 -5.49 -19.69 -23.39
N GLU A 399 -5.23 -20.98 -23.67
CA GLU A 399 -4.23 -21.83 -22.98
C GLU A 399 -2.85 -21.15 -22.96
N ASP A 400 -2.07 -21.37 -21.89
CA ASP A 400 -0.81 -20.68 -21.61
C ASP A 400 0.22 -20.81 -22.76
N PHE A 401 0.31 -19.75 -23.58
CA PHE A 401 1.37 -19.54 -24.58
C PHE A 401 2.30 -18.39 -24.17
N SER A 402 2.32 -18.00 -22.90
CA SER A 402 3.11 -16.86 -22.41
C SER A 402 4.59 -17.01 -22.76
N GLY A 403 5.13 -18.23 -22.67
CA GLY A 403 6.50 -18.55 -23.09
C GLY A 403 6.77 -18.23 -24.56
N ASP A 404 5.91 -18.66 -25.48
CA ASP A 404 6.05 -18.39 -26.92
C ASP A 404 5.90 -16.89 -27.23
N TYR A 405 4.98 -16.22 -26.54
CA TYR A 405 4.76 -14.78 -26.65
C TYR A 405 6.02 -13.99 -26.26
N TYR A 406 6.58 -14.28 -25.09
CA TYR A 406 7.80 -13.62 -24.61
C TYR A 406 9.00 -13.97 -25.47
N TRP A 407 9.15 -15.23 -25.86
CA TRP A 407 10.20 -15.63 -26.78
C TRP A 407 10.12 -14.85 -28.09
N ALA A 408 8.93 -14.65 -28.67
CA ALA A 408 8.76 -13.85 -29.87
C ALA A 408 9.14 -12.38 -29.65
N LEU A 409 8.73 -11.76 -28.52
CA LEU A 409 9.10 -10.38 -28.17
C LEU A 409 10.63 -10.20 -28.05
N MET A 410 11.30 -11.17 -27.41
CA MET A 410 12.72 -11.11 -27.10
C MET A 410 13.65 -11.52 -28.25
N THR A 411 13.20 -12.39 -29.17
CA THR A 411 14.09 -12.91 -30.23
C THR A 411 13.89 -12.22 -31.57
N ASN A 412 12.63 -11.89 -31.89
CA ASN A 412 12.24 -11.37 -33.19
C ASN A 412 11.47 -10.04 -33.10
N GLY A 413 11.14 -9.61 -31.89
CA GLY A 413 10.23 -8.51 -31.63
C GLY A 413 10.90 -7.24 -31.08
N LEU A 414 10.08 -6.47 -30.36
CA LEU A 414 10.40 -5.12 -29.90
C LEU A 414 11.49 -5.07 -28.81
N LEU A 415 11.74 -6.18 -28.11
CA LEU A 415 12.65 -6.24 -26.96
C LEU A 415 14.00 -6.89 -27.29
N ARG A 416 14.21 -7.26 -28.55
CA ARG A 416 15.40 -8.01 -28.98
C ARG A 416 16.70 -7.34 -28.60
N LYS A 417 16.78 -6.01 -28.72
CA LYS A 417 18.03 -5.30 -28.45
C LYS A 417 18.36 -5.33 -26.96
N GLU A 418 17.37 -5.03 -26.13
CA GLU A 418 17.46 -4.98 -24.67
C GLU A 418 17.78 -6.36 -24.10
N THR A 419 17.11 -7.42 -24.57
CA THR A 419 17.35 -8.78 -24.08
C THR A 419 18.68 -9.35 -24.57
N GLN A 420 19.12 -9.03 -25.79
CA GLN A 420 20.47 -9.37 -26.25
C GLN A 420 21.55 -8.70 -25.41
N GLN A 421 21.30 -7.47 -24.97
CA GLN A 421 22.19 -6.79 -24.04
C GLN A 421 22.28 -7.54 -22.71
N PHE A 422 21.15 -7.96 -22.11
CA PHE A 422 21.18 -8.73 -20.86
C PHE A 422 21.90 -10.08 -21.01
N ILE A 423 21.69 -10.78 -22.12
CA ILE A 423 22.43 -12.03 -22.42
C ILE A 423 23.94 -11.75 -22.48
N HIS A 424 24.35 -10.65 -23.11
CA HIS A 424 25.76 -10.26 -23.14
C HIS A 424 26.31 -9.91 -21.76
N GLU A 425 25.51 -9.25 -20.91
CA GLU A 425 25.88 -8.94 -19.53
C GLU A 425 26.06 -10.20 -18.69
N THR A 426 25.24 -11.22 -18.89
CA THR A 426 25.40 -12.54 -18.27
C THR A 426 26.71 -13.21 -18.68
N GLU A 427 27.02 -13.22 -19.98
CA GLU A 427 28.30 -13.77 -20.47
C GLU A 427 29.49 -13.03 -19.85
N LEU A 428 29.41 -11.70 -19.79
CA LEU A 428 30.44 -10.86 -19.22
C LEU A 428 30.60 -11.08 -17.72
N TRP A 429 29.50 -11.22 -16.98
CA TRP A 429 29.53 -11.54 -15.56
C TRP A 429 30.25 -12.87 -15.33
N ASN A 430 29.95 -13.90 -16.13
CA ASN A 430 30.63 -15.19 -16.04
C ASN A 430 32.15 -15.08 -16.32
N ASP A 431 32.54 -14.39 -17.39
CA ASP A 431 33.96 -14.15 -17.74
C ASP A 431 34.72 -13.43 -16.59
N VAL A 432 34.06 -12.46 -15.95
CA VAL A 432 34.63 -11.68 -14.83
C VAL A 432 34.70 -12.50 -13.54
N SER A 433 33.66 -13.26 -13.23
CA SER A 433 33.59 -14.17 -12.08
C SER A 433 34.63 -15.28 -12.16
N GLU A 434 34.89 -15.84 -13.35
CA GLU A 434 35.96 -16.82 -13.56
C GLU A 434 37.36 -16.23 -13.25
N THR A 435 37.54 -14.93 -13.52
CA THR A 435 38.84 -14.27 -13.35
C THR A 435 39.06 -13.76 -11.91
N LEU A 436 38.04 -13.17 -11.30
CA LEU A 436 38.15 -12.50 -9.99
C LEU A 436 37.68 -13.38 -8.83
N GLY A 437 36.86 -14.40 -9.10
CA GLY A 437 36.22 -15.24 -8.09
C GLY A 437 34.89 -14.66 -7.59
N GLU A 438 33.98 -15.55 -7.22
CA GLU A 438 32.61 -15.22 -6.77
C GLU A 438 32.56 -14.43 -5.45
N ASP A 439 33.63 -14.47 -4.64
CA ASP A 439 33.73 -13.67 -3.41
C ASP A 439 33.78 -12.16 -3.70
N LEU A 440 34.33 -11.77 -4.85
CA LEU A 440 34.44 -10.38 -5.30
C LEU A 440 33.30 -9.97 -6.22
N VAL A 441 32.83 -10.90 -7.05
CA VAL A 441 31.76 -10.66 -8.04
C VAL A 441 30.44 -11.15 -7.46
N ARG A 442 29.78 -10.28 -6.68
CA ARG A 442 28.50 -10.61 -6.06
C ARG A 442 27.37 -10.65 -7.09
N ARG A 443 26.32 -11.41 -6.79
CA ARG A 443 25.12 -11.54 -7.66
C ARG A 443 24.17 -10.34 -7.57
N ASP A 444 24.22 -9.62 -6.46
CA ASP A 444 23.37 -8.47 -6.16
C ASP A 444 23.98 -7.13 -6.60
N MET A 445 25.07 -7.16 -7.39
CA MET A 445 25.72 -5.93 -7.85
C MET A 445 24.85 -5.17 -8.85
N SER A 446 24.77 -3.86 -8.67
CA SER A 446 24.32 -2.95 -9.72
C SER A 446 25.29 -2.94 -10.89
N ARG A 447 24.81 -2.49 -12.06
CA ARG A 447 25.61 -2.24 -13.25
C ARG A 447 26.81 -1.34 -12.95
N VAL A 448 26.59 -0.28 -12.17
CA VAL A 448 27.63 0.71 -11.84
C VAL A 448 28.70 0.10 -10.94
N GLU A 449 28.30 -0.66 -9.92
CA GLU A 449 29.25 -1.38 -9.06
C GLU A 449 30.06 -2.40 -9.86
N PHE A 450 29.42 -3.15 -10.76
CA PHE A 450 30.10 -4.13 -11.60
C PHE A 450 31.13 -3.45 -12.52
N GLN A 451 30.73 -2.35 -13.19
CA GLN A 451 31.64 -1.57 -14.04
C GLN A 451 32.83 -1.01 -13.26
N THR A 452 32.60 -0.55 -12.03
CA THR A 452 33.66 -0.03 -11.16
C THR A 452 34.62 -1.15 -10.74
N LEU A 453 34.10 -2.32 -10.34
CA LEU A 453 34.92 -3.49 -10.00
C LEU A 453 35.81 -3.92 -11.17
N VAL A 454 35.25 -3.98 -12.38
CA VAL A 454 36.01 -4.32 -13.60
C VAL A 454 37.09 -3.27 -13.89
N ALA A 455 36.78 -1.98 -13.74
CA ALA A 455 37.73 -0.91 -13.96
C ALA A 455 38.91 -0.95 -12.96
N GLU A 456 38.64 -1.24 -11.69
CA GLU A 456 39.65 -1.38 -10.64
C GLU A 456 40.59 -2.57 -10.87
N HIS A 457 40.09 -3.65 -11.49
CA HIS A 457 40.84 -4.87 -11.74
C HIS A 457 41.23 -5.03 -13.21
N ARG A 458 41.23 -3.95 -13.99
CA ARG A 458 41.47 -3.98 -15.45
C ARG A 458 42.75 -4.71 -15.85
N ASN A 459 43.79 -4.65 -15.01
CA ASN A 459 45.08 -5.31 -15.21
C ASN A 459 45.03 -6.85 -15.15
N ARG A 460 43.93 -7.44 -14.66
CA ARG A 460 43.75 -8.89 -14.56
C ARG A 460 43.10 -9.52 -15.79
N PHE A 461 42.56 -8.70 -16.69
CA PHE A 461 41.90 -9.16 -17.90
C PHE A 461 42.84 -9.10 -19.11
N PRO A 462 42.70 -10.03 -20.08
CA PRO A 462 43.49 -9.98 -21.31
C PRO A 462 43.22 -8.69 -22.09
N VAL A 463 44.25 -8.20 -22.81
CA VAL A 463 44.20 -6.96 -23.61
C VAL A 463 43.19 -7.06 -24.77
N GLU A 464 42.85 -8.29 -25.17
CA GLU A 464 41.81 -8.60 -26.16
C GLU A 464 40.74 -9.45 -25.45
N GLY A 465 39.51 -8.95 -25.36
CA GLY A 465 38.41 -9.68 -24.71
C GLY A 465 37.15 -8.83 -24.50
N ARG A 466 36.02 -9.50 -24.23
CA ARG A 466 34.70 -8.87 -23.99
C ARG A 466 34.73 -7.85 -22.84
N VAL A 467 35.56 -8.10 -21.83
CA VAL A 467 35.73 -7.27 -20.62
C VAL A 467 36.36 -5.90 -20.92
N VAL A 468 37.01 -5.70 -22.08
CA VAL A 468 37.70 -4.44 -22.43
C VAL A 468 36.74 -3.36 -22.91
N VAL A 469 35.50 -3.72 -23.25
CA VAL A 469 34.46 -2.85 -23.85
C VAL A 469 33.41 -2.38 -22.83
N VAL A 470 33.61 -2.72 -21.55
CA VAL A 470 32.66 -2.55 -20.43
C VAL A 470 32.64 -1.14 -19.86
#